data_AF-A0A0Q9QLZ6-F1
#
_entry.id   AF-A0A0Q9QLZ6-F1
#
_cell.length_a   1.000
_cell.length_b   1.000
_cell.length_c   1.000
_cell.angle_alpha   90.00
_cell.angle_beta   90.00
_cell.angle_gamma   90.00
#
_symmetry.space_group_name_H-M   'P 1'
#
loop_
_entity.id
_entity.type
_entity.pdbx_description
1 polymer ?
#
loop_
_entity_poly.entity_id
_entity_poly.type
_entity_poly.pdbx_seq_one_letter_code
_entity_poly.pdbx_strand_id
1 'polypeptide(L)'
;MKKTLVGQTASAGFQVGVRRTLPISPEQAWTFLTSSEGLQLWLGNVSFHTLEEGGTFISDKGITVQFRVVKPLSHIRLKWKKEGWTKPSTLQIRLISNKPDRTTFSFHQENLDHLDTREQMKLYWEDVLTAMKEKLD
;
A
#
# COMPACT_ATOMS: atom_id res chain seq x y z
N MET A 1 -31.27 19.71 4.95
CA MET A 1 -29.92 19.52 5.54
C MET A 1 -29.25 18.33 4.85
N LYS A 2 -28.20 18.56 4.03
CA LYS A 2 -27.43 17.47 3.40
C LYS A 2 -26.32 17.07 4.37
N LYS A 3 -26.36 15.82 4.84
CA LYS A 3 -25.35 15.21 5.69
C LYS A 3 -24.23 14.70 4.77
N THR A 4 -23.17 15.48 4.60
CA THR A 4 -22.01 15.07 3.81
C THR A 4 -21.26 13.99 4.60
N LEU A 5 -21.28 12.75 4.12
CA LEU A 5 -20.43 11.68 4.63
C LEU A 5 -18.97 12.03 4.35
N VAL A 6 -18.14 11.97 5.38
CA VAL A 6 -16.70 12.18 5.28
C VAL A 6 -16.12 11.17 4.29
N GLY A 7 -15.50 11.65 3.21
CA GLY A 7 -14.72 10.81 2.26
C GLY A 7 -15.22 10.75 0.81
N GLN A 8 -16.28 11.46 0.44
CA GLN A 8 -16.77 11.47 -0.94
C GLN A 8 -16.07 12.58 -1.76
N THR A 9 -15.14 12.20 -2.64
CA THR A 9 -14.62 13.11 -3.67
C THR A 9 -15.64 13.23 -4.82
N ALA A 10 -15.74 14.41 -5.42
CA ALA A 10 -16.85 14.80 -6.31
C ALA A 10 -16.95 14.01 -7.64
N SER A 11 -16.03 13.08 -7.92
CA SER A 11 -16.14 12.08 -8.98
C SER A 11 -15.11 10.95 -8.77
N ALA A 12 -15.50 9.70 -9.03
CA ALA A 12 -14.67 8.51 -9.37
C ALA A 12 -14.39 7.37 -8.33
N GLY A 13 -14.59 7.52 -7.02
CA GLY A 13 -14.52 6.38 -6.07
C GLY A 13 -14.23 6.75 -4.61
N PHE A 14 -14.11 5.74 -3.74
CA PHE A 14 -13.70 5.87 -2.33
C PHE A 14 -12.18 5.80 -2.17
N GLN A 15 -11.69 6.29 -1.04
CA GLN A 15 -10.27 6.27 -0.67
C GLN A 15 -10.05 5.94 0.81
N VAL A 16 -8.89 5.38 1.11
CA VAL A 16 -8.44 5.05 2.47
C VAL A 16 -6.96 5.37 2.63
N GLY A 17 -6.58 5.86 3.80
CA GLY A 17 -5.18 6.08 4.17
C GLY A 17 -4.93 5.63 5.60
N VAL A 18 -3.87 4.86 5.80
CA VAL A 18 -3.40 4.40 7.11
C VAL A 18 -1.89 4.59 7.22
N ARG A 19 -1.39 4.83 8.42
CA ARG A 19 0.04 5.08 8.64
C ARG A 19 0.51 4.57 9.98
N ARG A 20 1.78 4.19 10.07
CA ARG A 20 2.46 3.82 11.31
C ARG A 20 3.92 4.26 11.27
N THR A 21 4.41 4.81 12.37
CA THR A 21 5.81 5.18 12.54
C THR A 21 6.55 4.11 13.32
N LEU A 22 7.69 3.65 12.81
CA LEU A 22 8.56 2.66 13.43
C LEU A 22 9.95 3.27 13.70
N PRO A 23 10.67 2.82 14.76
CA PRO A 23 11.98 3.35 15.16
C PRO A 23 13.12 2.75 14.31
N ILE A 24 12.99 2.84 12.98
CA ILE A 24 13.98 2.35 12.02
C ILE A 24 14.31 3.42 10.97
N SER A 25 15.50 3.33 10.39
CA SER A 25 15.94 4.29 9.37
C SER A 25 15.14 4.15 8.08
N PRO A 26 15.11 5.19 7.21
CA PRO A 26 14.47 5.12 5.91
C PRO A 26 15.02 3.99 5.02
N GLU A 27 16.32 3.70 5.13
CA GLU A 27 17.00 2.63 4.40
C GLU A 27 16.54 1.26 4.85
N GLN A 28 16.45 1.03 6.17
CA GLN A 28 15.91 -0.21 6.73
C GLN A 28 14.44 -0.38 6.32
N ALA A 29 13.65 0.70 6.40
CA ALA A 29 12.25 0.68 6.03
C ALA A 29 12.03 0.35 4.55
N TRP A 30 12.83 0.95 3.65
CA TRP A 30 12.77 0.67 2.21
C TRP A 30 13.21 -0.76 1.91
N THR A 31 14.35 -1.17 2.44
CA THR A 31 14.88 -2.53 2.25
C THR A 31 13.85 -3.57 2.66
N PHE A 32 13.22 -3.40 3.83
CA PHE A 32 12.15 -4.26 4.29
C PHE A 32 10.92 -4.21 3.39
N LEU A 33 10.38 -3.03 3.07
CA LEU A 33 9.18 -2.86 2.25
C LEU A 33 9.27 -3.57 0.89
N THR A 34 10.47 -3.54 0.29
CA THR A 34 10.76 -4.14 -1.02
C THR A 34 11.36 -5.54 -0.96
N SER A 35 11.65 -6.07 0.23
CA SER A 35 12.14 -7.44 0.42
C SER A 35 11.04 -8.46 0.13
N SER A 36 11.42 -9.71 -0.11
CA SER A 36 10.46 -10.82 -0.24
C SER A 36 9.53 -10.93 0.99
N GLU A 37 10.08 -10.76 2.19
CA GLU A 37 9.30 -10.78 3.44
C GLU A 37 8.30 -9.62 3.50
N GLY A 38 8.72 -8.39 3.24
CA GLY A 38 7.83 -7.24 3.24
C GLY A 38 6.75 -7.37 2.17
N LEU A 39 7.12 -7.72 0.94
CA LEU A 39 6.19 -7.95 -0.17
C LEU A 39 5.16 -9.02 0.17
N GLN A 40 5.58 -10.11 0.82
CA GLN A 40 4.67 -11.17 1.25
C GLN A 40 3.56 -10.66 2.18
N LEU A 41 3.88 -9.70 3.07
CA LEU A 41 2.90 -9.10 3.97
C LEU A 41 1.80 -8.33 3.21
N TRP A 42 2.18 -7.49 2.24
CA TRP A 42 1.25 -6.54 1.60
C TRP A 42 0.77 -6.92 0.18
N LEU A 43 1.37 -7.94 -0.44
CA LEU A 43 0.98 -8.49 -1.74
C LEU A 43 0.74 -10.01 -1.74
N GLY A 44 1.30 -10.75 -0.78
CA GLY A 44 1.44 -12.20 -0.91
C GLY A 44 2.72 -12.57 -1.65
N ASN A 45 2.90 -13.86 -1.93
CA ASN A 45 4.08 -14.34 -2.65
C ASN A 45 4.01 -13.90 -4.11
N VAL A 46 5.13 -13.38 -4.59
CA VAL A 46 5.27 -12.72 -5.88
C VAL A 46 6.61 -13.11 -6.46
N SER A 47 6.62 -13.64 -7.68
CA SER A 47 7.84 -14.03 -8.38
C SER A 47 8.49 -12.82 -9.06
N PHE A 48 8.80 -11.77 -8.29
CA PHE A 48 9.58 -10.65 -8.83
C PHE A 48 11.05 -11.05 -8.89
N HIS A 49 11.70 -10.73 -10.00
CA HIS A 49 13.16 -10.70 -10.08
C HIS A 49 13.68 -9.32 -9.64
N THR A 50 12.96 -8.26 -10.01
CA THR A 50 13.25 -6.84 -9.71
C THR A 50 11.93 -6.02 -9.66
N LEU A 51 11.86 -5.01 -8.79
CA LEU A 51 10.78 -4.02 -8.79
C LEU A 51 11.05 -2.95 -9.85
N GLU A 52 10.53 -3.17 -11.06
CA GLU A 52 10.73 -2.25 -12.19
C GLU A 52 9.46 -1.49 -12.54
N GLU A 53 9.61 -0.20 -12.86
CA GLU A 53 8.51 0.61 -13.37
C GLU A 53 7.98 0.01 -14.69
N GLY A 54 6.66 -0.04 -14.83
CA GLY A 54 5.97 -0.68 -15.95
C GLY A 54 5.69 -2.17 -15.76
N GLY A 55 6.43 -2.85 -14.87
CA GLY A 55 6.26 -4.27 -14.60
C GLY A 55 4.85 -4.61 -14.07
N THR A 56 4.24 -5.67 -14.63
CA THR A 56 2.92 -6.17 -14.23
C THR A 56 3.02 -7.62 -13.77
N PHE A 57 2.43 -7.92 -12.62
CA PHE A 57 2.57 -9.21 -11.97
C PHE A 57 1.30 -9.59 -11.20
N ILE A 58 1.17 -10.88 -10.90
CA ILE A 58 0.06 -11.44 -10.13
C ILE A 58 0.68 -12.21 -8.96
N SER A 59 0.19 -11.94 -7.75
CA SER A 59 0.60 -12.71 -6.57
C SER A 59 -0.15 -14.04 -6.46
N ASP A 60 0.34 -14.92 -5.60
CA ASP A 60 -0.35 -16.16 -5.22
C ASP A 60 -1.75 -15.95 -4.61
N LYS A 61 -2.04 -14.73 -4.14
CA LYS A 61 -3.35 -14.29 -3.65
C LYS A 61 -4.27 -13.73 -4.75
N GLY A 62 -3.90 -13.87 -6.02
CA GLY A 62 -4.65 -13.34 -7.17
C GLY A 62 -4.61 -11.81 -7.29
N ILE A 63 -3.74 -11.13 -6.53
CA ILE A 63 -3.62 -9.67 -6.59
C ILE A 63 -2.79 -9.30 -7.81
N THR A 64 -3.39 -8.56 -8.74
CA THR A 64 -2.68 -7.99 -9.89
C THR A 64 -2.13 -6.62 -9.54
N VAL A 65 -0.82 -6.43 -9.78
CA VAL A 65 -0.14 -5.15 -9.61
C VAL A 65 0.54 -4.71 -10.89
N GLN A 66 0.54 -3.41 -11.15
CA GLN A 66 1.39 -2.78 -12.15
C GLN A 66 2.14 -1.61 -11.52
N PHE A 67 3.46 -1.70 -11.43
CA PHE A 67 4.29 -0.63 -10.89
C PHE A 67 4.30 0.56 -11.86
N ARG A 68 4.04 1.74 -11.33
CA ARG A 68 4.00 3.00 -12.10
C ARG A 68 5.11 3.95 -11.68
N VAL A 69 5.49 3.92 -10.40
CA VAL A 69 6.62 4.66 -9.84
C VAL A 69 7.28 3.79 -8.79
N VAL A 70 8.61 3.69 -8.84
CA VAL A 70 9.42 3.07 -7.79
C VAL A 70 10.56 4.04 -7.48
N LYS A 71 10.34 4.89 -6.47
CA LYS A 71 11.34 5.88 -6.04
C LYS A 71 11.98 5.45 -4.72
N PRO A 72 13.26 5.00 -4.74
CA PRO A 72 13.97 4.55 -3.55
C PRO A 72 13.87 5.49 -2.37
N LEU A 73 13.75 4.91 -1.17
CA LEU A 73 13.61 5.61 0.13
C LEU A 73 12.43 6.60 0.22
N SER A 74 11.54 6.62 -0.78
CA SER A 74 10.50 7.64 -0.89
C SER A 74 9.13 7.01 -1.05
N HIS A 75 8.83 6.43 -2.20
CA HIS A 75 7.49 5.91 -2.46
C HIS A 75 7.43 4.92 -3.62
N ILE A 76 6.39 4.10 -3.56
CA ILE A 76 5.96 3.22 -4.63
C ILE A 76 4.54 3.64 -5.01
N ARG A 77 4.26 3.76 -6.31
CA ARG A 77 2.91 3.92 -6.85
C ARG A 77 2.63 2.78 -7.81
N LEU A 78 1.47 2.16 -7.67
CA LEU A 78 1.04 1.07 -8.53
C LEU A 78 -0.46 1.12 -8.83
N LYS A 79 -0.85 0.49 -9.93
CA LYS A 79 -2.21 -0.02 -10.09
C LYS A 79 -2.32 -1.31 -9.29
N TRP A 80 -3.39 -1.46 -8.53
CA TRP A 80 -3.57 -2.57 -7.61
C TRP A 80 -5.00 -3.09 -7.70
N LYS A 81 -5.16 -4.40 -7.89
CA LYS A 81 -6.46 -5.03 -8.13
C LYS A 81 -6.52 -6.39 -7.44
N LYS A 82 -7.47 -6.60 -6.52
CA LYS A 82 -7.78 -7.94 -6.02
C LYS A 82 -8.48 -8.76 -7.11
N GLU A 83 -8.38 -10.07 -6.98
CA GLU A 83 -9.22 -11.00 -7.73
C GLU A 83 -10.71 -10.64 -7.57
N GLY A 84 -11.47 -10.77 -8.67
CA GLY A 84 -12.90 -10.44 -8.70
C GLY A 84 -13.25 -8.95 -8.79
N TRP A 85 -12.30 -8.03 -8.63
CA TRP A 85 -12.59 -6.60 -8.79
C TRP A 85 -12.87 -6.25 -10.26
N THR A 86 -13.80 -5.33 -10.49
CA THR A 86 -14.17 -4.88 -11.85
C THR A 86 -13.12 -3.95 -12.46
N LYS A 87 -12.50 -3.10 -11.64
CA LYS A 87 -11.47 -2.13 -12.03
C LYS A 87 -10.29 -2.09 -11.04
N PRO A 88 -9.09 -1.71 -11.48
CA PRO A 88 -7.96 -1.51 -10.58
C PRO A 88 -8.12 -0.22 -9.76
N SER A 89 -7.66 -0.27 -8.51
CA SER A 89 -7.39 0.90 -7.68
C SER A 89 -6.01 1.49 -7.98
N THR A 90 -5.73 2.68 -7.43
CA THR A 90 -4.35 3.17 -7.31
C THR A 90 -3.90 2.99 -5.86
N LEU A 91 -2.78 2.33 -5.65
CA LEU A 91 -2.12 2.25 -4.34
C LEU A 91 -0.82 3.06 -4.37
N GLN A 92 -0.62 3.85 -3.33
CA GLN A 92 0.60 4.60 -3.08
C GLN A 92 1.11 4.28 -1.68
N ILE A 93 2.34 3.78 -1.61
CA ILE A 93 3.04 3.49 -0.35
C ILE A 93 4.17 4.50 -0.22
N ARG A 94 4.19 5.28 0.86
CA ARG A 94 5.24 6.27 1.13
C ARG A 94 6.01 5.94 2.40
N LEU A 95 7.30 6.22 2.36
CA LEU A 95 8.16 6.35 3.52
C LEU A 95 8.33 7.84 3.83
N ILE A 96 7.99 8.23 5.06
CA ILE A 96 8.09 9.61 5.52
C ILE A 96 8.95 9.62 6.76
N SER A 97 10.07 10.32 6.70
CA SER A 97 10.99 10.47 7.82
C SER A 97 11.40 11.93 7.96
N ASN A 98 11.42 12.41 9.19
CA ASN A 98 11.97 13.70 9.58
C ASN A 98 13.21 13.57 10.48
N LYS A 99 13.63 12.35 10.80
CA LYS A 99 14.77 12.02 11.65
C LYS A 99 15.36 10.68 11.21
N PRO A 100 16.69 10.50 11.26
CA PRO A 100 17.35 9.30 10.76
C PRO A 100 16.96 8.00 11.50
N ASP A 101 16.40 8.11 12.71
CA ASP A 101 16.08 7.00 13.61
C ASP A 101 14.63 6.50 13.51
N ARG A 102 13.80 7.10 12.66
CA ARG A 102 12.38 6.74 12.56
C ARG A 102 11.81 6.96 11.17
N THR A 103 10.91 6.08 10.78
CA THR A 103 10.25 6.15 9.47
C THR A 103 8.77 5.82 9.60
N THR A 104 7.94 6.60 8.94
CA THR A 104 6.50 6.36 8.83
C THR A 104 6.21 5.66 7.52
N PHE A 105 5.62 4.47 7.60
CA PHE A 105 4.97 3.80 6.49
C PHE A 105 3.57 4.39 6.32
N SER A 106 3.25 4.84 5.12
CA SER A 106 1.93 5.39 4.80
C SER A 106 1.36 4.68 3.58
N PHE A 107 0.28 3.95 3.76
CA PHE A 107 -0.50 3.33 2.69
C PHE A 107 -1.68 4.24 2.37
N HIS A 108 -1.82 4.63 1.11
CA HIS A 108 -2.96 5.41 0.61
C HIS A 108 -3.48 4.77 -0.67
N GLN A 109 -4.77 4.46 -0.69
CA GLN A 109 -5.44 3.78 -1.78
C GLN A 109 -6.69 4.55 -2.21
N GLU A 110 -6.85 4.73 -3.51
CA GLU A 110 -7.93 5.50 -4.14
C GLU A 110 -8.58 4.70 -5.29
N ASN A 111 -9.70 5.21 -5.82
CA ASN A 111 -10.51 4.56 -6.86
C ASN A 111 -11.19 3.26 -6.41
N LEU A 112 -11.46 3.12 -5.12
CA LEU A 112 -12.27 2.03 -4.58
C LEU A 112 -13.74 2.22 -5.00
N ASP A 113 -14.45 1.13 -5.27
CA ASP A 113 -15.79 1.14 -5.87
C ASP A 113 -16.90 1.40 -4.85
N HIS A 114 -16.77 0.87 -3.63
CA HIS A 114 -17.79 0.92 -2.60
C HIS A 114 -17.23 1.29 -1.22
N LEU A 115 -18.12 1.74 -0.32
CA LEU A 115 -17.78 2.04 1.07
C LEU A 115 -17.29 0.79 1.80
N ASP A 116 -17.93 -0.35 1.57
CA ASP A 116 -17.53 -1.62 2.21
C ASP A 116 -16.13 -2.05 1.76
N THR A 117 -15.81 -1.92 0.46
CA THR A 117 -14.46 -2.14 -0.07
C THR A 117 -13.44 -1.24 0.61
N ARG A 118 -13.78 0.04 0.86
CA ARG A 118 -12.92 0.97 1.60
C ARG A 118 -12.66 0.51 3.03
N GLU A 119 -13.68 0.09 3.77
CA GLU A 119 -13.52 -0.36 5.16
C GLU A 119 -12.74 -1.70 5.21
N GLN A 120 -13.00 -2.62 4.29
CA GLN A 120 -12.20 -3.86 4.15
C GLN A 120 -10.73 -3.56 3.87
N MET A 121 -10.44 -2.63 2.95
CA MET A 121 -9.07 -2.25 2.66
C MET A 121 -8.41 -1.47 3.80
N LYS A 122 -9.17 -0.69 4.58
CA LYS A 122 -8.67 -0.04 5.80
C LYS A 122 -8.12 -1.07 6.78
N LEU A 123 -8.91 -2.09 7.09
CA LEU A 123 -8.52 -3.19 7.98
C LEU A 123 -7.31 -3.94 7.42
N TYR A 124 -7.34 -4.29 6.13
CA TYR A 124 -6.22 -4.97 5.48
C TYR A 124 -4.90 -4.20 5.62
N TRP A 125 -4.90 -2.89 5.41
CA TRP A 125 -3.68 -2.10 5.55
C TRP A 125 -3.28 -1.87 7.02
N GLU A 126 -4.24 -1.81 7.96
CA GLU A 126 -3.96 -1.79 9.40
C GLU A 126 -3.29 -3.09 9.87
N ASP A 127 -3.74 -4.23 9.37
CA ASP A 127 -3.18 -5.55 9.64
C ASP A 127 -1.77 -5.66 9.06
N VAL A 128 -1.56 -5.22 7.82
CA VAL A 128 -0.23 -5.15 7.20
C VAL A 128 0.72 -4.32 8.07
N LEU A 129 0.33 -3.10 8.47
CA LEU A 129 1.17 -2.24 9.31
C LEU A 129 1.46 -2.86 10.69
N THR A 130 0.53 -3.66 11.23
CA THR A 130 0.73 -4.39 12.48
C THR A 130 1.75 -5.51 12.30
N ALA A 131 1.61 -6.33 11.26
CA ALA A 131 2.58 -7.37 10.94
C ALA A 131 3.98 -6.81 10.61
N MET A 132 4.06 -5.67 9.91
CA MET A 132 5.33 -5.00 9.66
C MET A 132 6.01 -4.57 10.97
N LYS A 133 5.23 -4.03 11.92
CA LYS A 133 5.75 -3.67 13.24
C LYS A 133 6.30 -4.89 13.97
N GLU A 134 5.57 -6.00 14.01
CA GLU A 134 6.00 -7.24 14.69
C GLU A 134 7.29 -7.84 14.11
N LYS A 135 7.58 -7.58 12.84
CA LYS A 135 8.82 -8.02 12.17
C LYS A 135 10.01 -7.09 12.36
N LEU A 136 9.75 -5.83 12.73
CA LEU A 136 10.75 -4.75 12.80
C LEU A 136 10.98 -4.24 14.23
N ASP A 137 10.18 -4.71 15.20
CA ASP A 137 10.40 -4.58 16.65
C ASP A 137 11.46 -5.57 17.13
#